data_AF-A0A438GJJ0-F1
#
_entry.id   AF-A0A438GJJ0-F1
#
_cell.length_a   1.000
_cell.length_b   1.000
_cell.length_c   1.000
_cell.angle_alpha   90.00
_cell.angle_beta   90.00
_cell.angle_gamma   90.00
#
_symmetry.space_group_name_H-M   'P 1'
#
loop_
_entity.id
_entity.type
_entity.pdbx_description
1 polymer ?
#
loop_
_entity_poly.entity_id
_entity_poly.type
_entity_poly.pdbx_seq_one_letter_code
_entity_poly.pdbx_strand_id
1 'polypeptide(L)'
;MWLRVECFMDKIKDWWQSYNFRGKPSFVLAKKLQALKYYLKRWNKETLGNVSTRKDAALEKLNYWDSLERFGSLSEEDRSSQRIARDEFSHCAILEEISLR
;
A
#
# COMPACT_ATOMS: atom_id res chain seq x y z
N MET A 1 4.52 -2.65 6.67
CA MET A 1 4.79 -4.08 6.59
C MET A 1 3.47 -4.85 6.63
N TRP A 2 3.13 -5.58 5.57
CA TRP A 2 1.87 -6.33 5.32
C TRP A 2 1.26 -7.10 6.51
N LEU A 3 2.06 -7.46 7.51
CA LEU A 3 1.62 -8.02 8.79
C LEU A 3 0.62 -7.12 9.56
N ARG A 4 0.61 -5.80 9.30
CA ARG A 4 -0.29 -4.84 9.94
C ARG A 4 -1.56 -4.54 9.13
N VAL A 5 -1.74 -5.15 7.96
CA VAL A 5 -2.97 -4.99 7.17
C VAL A 5 -4.07 -5.76 7.87
N GLU A 6 -5.17 -5.08 8.22
CA GLU A 6 -6.39 -5.73 8.70
C GLU A 6 -6.81 -6.79 7.66
N CYS A 7 -7.09 -8.01 8.12
CA CYS A 7 -7.34 -9.21 7.29
C CYS A 7 -6.10 -9.88 6.66
N PHE A 8 -4.88 -9.55 7.11
CA PHE A 8 -3.66 -10.26 6.67
C PHE A 8 -3.77 -11.79 6.84
N MET A 9 -4.18 -12.24 8.03
CA MET A 9 -4.32 -13.65 8.35
C MET A 9 -5.40 -14.34 7.51
N ASP A 10 -6.48 -13.62 7.20
CA ASP A 10 -7.57 -14.14 6.39
C ASP A 10 -7.13 -14.34 4.93
N LYS A 11 -6.36 -13.40 4.36
CA LYS A 11 -5.75 -13.56 3.03
C LYS A 11 -4.78 -14.75 2.97
N ILE A 12 -3.94 -14.94 3.98
CA ILE A 12 -3.02 -16.09 4.03
C ILE A 12 -3.81 -17.40 4.06
N LYS A 13 -4.87 -17.47 4.88
CA LYS A 13 -5.73 -18.67 4.95
C LYS A 13 -6.39 -18.96 3.60
N ASP A 14 -6.92 -17.94 2.94
CA ASP A 14 -7.57 -18.08 1.63
C ASP A 14 -6.59 -18.61 0.57
N TRP A 15 -5.39 -18.04 0.47
CA TRP A 15 -4.34 -18.52 -0.43
C TRP A 15 -3.89 -19.94 -0.08
N TRP A 16 -3.72 -20.22 1.21
CA TRP A 16 -3.28 -21.54 1.67
C TRP A 16 -4.27 -22.65 1.31
N GLN A 17 -5.57 -22.34 1.39
CA GLN A 17 -6.66 -23.27 1.06
C GLN A 17 -6.83 -23.44 -0.45
N SER A 18 -6.65 -22.38 -1.24
CA SER A 18 -6.76 -22.44 -2.69
C SER A 18 -5.61 -23.17 -3.38
N TYR A 19 -4.44 -23.32 -2.72
CA TYR A 19 -3.37 -24.16 -3.25
C TYR A 19 -3.67 -25.67 -3.11
N ASN A 20 -3.78 -26.35 -4.24
CA ASN A 20 -3.90 -27.81 -4.31
C ASN A 20 -2.66 -28.40 -5.00
N PHE A 21 -1.85 -29.14 -4.23
CA PHE A 21 -0.70 -29.89 -4.73
C PHE A 21 -0.84 -31.36 -4.33
N ARG A 22 -0.43 -32.26 -5.22
CA ARG A 22 -0.45 -33.72 -4.98
C ARG A 22 0.97 -34.24 -4.75
N GLY A 23 1.10 -35.27 -3.90
CA GLY A 23 2.37 -35.93 -3.62
C GLY A 23 2.59 -36.20 -2.13
N LYS A 24 3.85 -36.45 -1.76
CA LYS A 24 4.22 -36.66 -0.35
C LYS A 24 3.90 -35.40 0.47
N PRO A 25 3.47 -35.53 1.75
CA PRO A 25 3.13 -34.39 2.59
C PRO A 25 4.23 -33.31 2.66
N SER A 26 5.50 -33.72 2.72
CA SER A 26 6.65 -32.82 2.71
C SER A 26 6.77 -32.00 1.42
N PHE A 27 6.49 -32.63 0.27
CA PHE A 27 6.48 -31.95 -1.03
C PHE A 27 5.32 -30.97 -1.15
N VAL A 28 4.13 -31.37 -0.73
CA VAL A 28 2.93 -30.52 -0.73
C VAL A 28 3.17 -29.28 0.13
N LEU A 29 3.72 -29.45 1.33
CA LEU A 29 4.07 -28.34 2.22
C LEU A 29 5.10 -27.39 1.58
N ALA A 30 6.18 -27.92 1.02
CA ALA A 30 7.20 -27.12 0.36
C ALA A 30 6.63 -26.31 -0.81
N LYS A 31 5.74 -26.90 -1.62
CA LYS A 31 5.09 -26.21 -2.74
C LYS A 31 4.12 -25.13 -2.27
N LYS A 32 3.32 -25.38 -1.22
CA LYS A 32 2.47 -24.34 -0.62
C LYS A 32 3.28 -23.15 -0.11
N LEU A 33 4.39 -23.40 0.58
CA LEU A 33 5.27 -22.33 1.06
C LEU A 33 5.93 -21.55 -0.08
N GLN A 34 6.36 -22.23 -1.16
CA GLN A 34 6.88 -21.57 -2.36
C GLN A 34 5.85 -20.66 -3.01
N ALA A 35 4.61 -21.15 -3.18
CA ALA A 35 3.52 -20.37 -3.77
C ALA A 35 3.16 -19.16 -2.89
N LEU A 36 3.06 -19.37 -1.57
CA LEU A 36 2.78 -18.31 -0.61
C LEU A 36 3.86 -17.22 -0.64
N LYS A 37 5.14 -17.61 -0.67
CA LYS A 37 6.27 -16.68 -0.79
C LYS A 37 6.19 -15.83 -2.07
N TYR A 38 5.81 -16.44 -3.18
CA TYR A 38 5.66 -15.71 -4.45
C TYR A 38 4.51 -14.70 -4.39
N TYR A 39 3.34 -15.12 -3.90
CA TYR A 39 2.18 -14.25 -3.73
C TYR A 39 2.47 -13.10 -2.78
N LEU A 40 3.15 -13.36 -1.67
CA LEU A 40 3.58 -12.32 -0.74
C LEU A 40 4.52 -11.31 -1.38
N LYS A 41 5.49 -11.75 -2.18
CA LYS A 41 6.36 -10.83 -2.92
C LYS A 41 5.58 -9.95 -3.88
N ARG A 42 4.64 -10.53 -4.62
CA ARG A 42 3.80 -9.81 -5.58
C ARG A 42 2.90 -8.80 -4.86
N TRP A 43 2.20 -9.24 -3.82
CA TRP A 43 1.33 -8.39 -3.03
C TRP A 43 2.10 -7.27 -2.33
N ASN A 44 3.31 -7.54 -1.86
CA ASN A 44 4.19 -6.52 -1.33
C ASN A 44 4.53 -5.47 -2.40
N LYS A 45 4.85 -5.88 -3.65
CA LYS A 45 5.12 -4.95 -4.76
C LYS A 45 3.89 -4.12 -5.15
N GLU A 46 2.71 -4.74 -5.22
CA GLU A 46 1.46 -4.03 -5.54
C GLU A 46 1.08 -3.05 -4.42
N THR A 47 1.24 -3.44 -3.15
CA THR A 47 0.86 -2.60 -2.00
C THR A 47 1.87 -1.48 -1.76
N LEU A 48 3.17 -1.77 -1.71
CA LEU A 48 4.23 -0.74 -1.58
C LEU A 48 4.32 0.15 -2.80
N GLY A 49 4.22 -0.40 -4.01
CA GLY A 49 4.21 0.37 -5.24
C GLY A 49 3.04 1.34 -5.26
N ASN A 50 1.83 0.89 -4.91
CA ASN A 50 0.68 1.78 -4.78
C ASN A 50 0.87 2.84 -3.70
N VAL A 51 1.50 2.53 -2.57
CA VAL A 51 1.76 3.53 -1.51
C VAL A 51 2.74 4.60 -1.97
N SER A 52 3.85 4.22 -2.61
CA SER A 52 4.82 5.17 -3.19
C SER A 52 4.17 6.03 -4.27
N THR A 53 3.43 5.44 -5.21
CA THR A 53 2.73 6.17 -6.27
C THR A 53 1.64 7.09 -5.73
N ARG A 54 0.91 6.68 -4.69
CA ARG A 54 -0.08 7.54 -4.00
C ARG A 54 0.59 8.72 -3.30
N LYS A 55 1.74 8.50 -2.67
CA LYS A 55 2.54 9.56 -2.05
C LYS A 55 3.03 10.56 -3.10
N ASP A 56 3.60 10.08 -4.21
CA ASP A 56 4.07 10.95 -5.29
C ASP A 56 2.93 11.79 -5.89
N ALA A 57 1.77 11.17 -6.12
CA ALA A 57 0.58 11.88 -6.60
C ALA A 57 0.04 12.90 -5.58
N ALA A 58 0.07 12.58 -4.28
CA ALA A 58 -0.30 13.52 -3.22
C ALA A 58 0.70 14.70 -3.14
N LEU A 59 1.99 14.43 -3.37
CA LEU A 59 3.06 15.43 -3.38
C LEU A 59 2.93 16.35 -4.60
N GLU A 60 2.60 15.83 -5.79
CA GLU A 60 2.28 16.65 -6.96
C GLU A 60 1.07 17.55 -6.73
N LYS A 61 0.00 17.03 -6.12
CA LYS A 61 -1.17 17.85 -5.74
C LYS A 61 -0.78 18.97 -4.77
N LEU A 62 0.04 18.68 -3.76
CA LEU A 62 0.52 19.71 -2.83
C LEU A 62 1.38 20.78 -3.53
N ASN A 63 2.29 20.37 -4.43
CA ASN A 63 3.09 21.30 -5.22
C ASN A 63 2.24 22.18 -6.15
N TYR A 64 1.15 21.64 -6.70
CA TYR A 64 0.19 22.41 -7.50
C TYR A 64 -0.49 23.51 -6.67
N TRP A 65 -0.94 23.18 -5.46
CA TRP A 65 -1.55 24.14 -4.54
C TRP A 65 -0.54 25.21 -4.05
N ASP A 66 0.68 24.81 -3.70
CA ASP A 66 1.77 25.74 -3.33
C ASP A 66 2.15 26.67 -4.49
N SER A 67 2.03 26.21 -5.74
CA SER A 67 2.26 27.04 -6.92
C SER A 67 1.12 28.03 -7.15
N LEU A 68 -0.13 27.63 -6.96
CA LEU A 68 -1.30 28.50 -7.04
C LEU A 68 -1.30 29.60 -5.97
N GLU A 69 -0.90 29.28 -4.74
CA GLU A 69 -0.79 30.24 -3.63
C GLU A 69 0.23 31.35 -3.94
N ARG A 70 1.25 31.06 -4.76
CA ARG A 70 2.21 32.07 -5.23
C ARG A 70 1.65 33.04 -6.27
N PHE A 71 0.57 32.68 -6.97
CA PHE A 71 -0.06 33.50 -8.01
C PHE A 71 -1.34 34.22 -7.55
N GLY A 72 -1.87 33.93 -6.35
CA GLY A 72 -3.03 34.63 -5.77
C GLY A 72 -3.61 33.96 -4.52
N SER A 73 -4.56 34.63 -3.84
CA SER A 73 -5.24 34.11 -2.64
C SER A 73 -6.15 32.92 -2.97
N LEU A 74 -5.96 31.79 -2.29
CA LEU A 74 -6.75 30.55 -2.41
C LEU A 74 -8.18 30.74 -1.88
N SER A 75 -9.17 30.16 -2.56
CA SER A 75 -10.57 30.12 -2.09
C SER A 75 -10.72 29.21 -0.86
N GLU A 76 -11.82 29.33 -0.11
CA GLU A 76 -12.07 28.43 1.03
C GLU A 76 -12.22 26.96 0.59
N GLU A 77 -12.76 26.69 -0.60
CA GLU A 77 -12.83 25.35 -1.18
C GLU A 77 -11.44 24.76 -1.48
N ASP A 78 -10.50 25.60 -1.90
CA ASP A 78 -9.13 25.21 -2.21
C ASP A 78 -8.37 24.83 -0.93
N ARG A 79 -8.60 25.56 0.18
CA ARG A 79 -8.03 25.25 1.49
C ARG A 79 -8.55 23.93 2.07
N SER A 80 -9.83 23.61 1.82
CA SER A 80 -10.40 22.31 2.19
C SER A 80 -9.74 21.16 1.42
N SER A 81 -9.58 21.34 0.10
CA SER A 81 -8.91 20.37 -0.78
C SER A 81 -7.43 20.16 -0.41
N GLN A 82 -6.73 21.24 -0.03
CA GLN A 82 -5.35 21.17 0.46
C GLN A 82 -5.25 20.39 1.78
N ARG A 83 -6.20 20.55 2.70
CA ARG A 83 -6.26 19.75 3.94
C ARG A 83 -6.44 18.27 3.66
N ILE A 84 -7.36 17.90 2.77
CA ILE A 84 -7.58 16.50 2.38
C ILE A 84 -6.30 15.90 1.78
N ALA A 85 -5.62 16.65 0.91
CA ALA A 85 -4.34 16.20 0.34
C ALA A 85 -3.23 16.04 1.39
N ARG A 86 -3.19 16.92 2.41
CA ARG A 86 -2.24 16.80 3.54
C ARG A 86 -2.54 15.61 4.43
N ASP A 87 -3.81 15.34 4.73
CA ASP A 87 -4.20 14.17 5.51
C ASP A 87 -3.89 12.88 4.76
N GLU A 88 -4.15 12.84 3.45
CA GLU A 88 -3.81 11.69 2.62
C GLU A 88 -2.29 11.50 2.50
N PHE A 89 -1.51 12.58 2.40
CA PHE A 89 -0.05 12.53 2.44
C PHE A 89 0.47 12.02 3.79
N SER A 90 -0.07 12.51 4.91
CA SER A 90 0.30 12.06 6.26
C SER A 90 -0.02 10.57 6.46
N HIS A 91 -1.19 10.13 6.01
CA HIS A 91 -1.57 8.73 6.02
C HIS A 91 -0.64 7.86 5.16
N CYS A 92 -0.22 8.33 3.98
CA CYS A 92 0.74 7.62 3.14
C CYS A 92 2.16 7.58 3.76
N ALA A 93 2.60 8.66 4.42
CA ALA A 93 3.89 8.72 5.10
C ALA A 93 3.99 7.74 6.28
N ILE A 94 2.91 7.61 7.08
CA ILE A 94 2.82 6.61 8.16
C ILE A 94 2.91 5.20 7.59
N LEU A 95 2.24 4.94 6.45
CA LEU A 95 2.29 3.63 5.79
C LEU A 95 3.70 3.29 5.25
N GLU A 96 4.45 4.27 4.74
CA GLU A 96 5.84 4.09 4.32
C GLU A 96 6.81 3.88 5.49
N GLU A 97 6.69 4.65 6.56
CA GLU A 97 7.55 4.51 7.76
C GLU A 97 7.39 3.11 8.38
N ILE A 98 6.16 2.59 8.37
CA ILE A 98 5.84 1.22 8.79
C ILE A 98 6.32 0.18 7.77
N SER A 99 6.70 0.57 6.55
CA SER A 99 7.17 -0.33 5.50
C SER A 99 8.69 -0.37 5.28
N LEU A 100 9.42 0.62 5.78
CA LEU A 100 10.88 0.70 5.73
C LEU A 100 11.57 0.08 6.97
N ARG A 101 10.78 -0.41 7.93
CA ARG A 101 11.22 -1.06 9.17
C ARG A 101 10.79 -2.52 9.20
#